data_AF-A0A7G4A3I6-F1
#
_entry.id   AF-A0A7G4A3I6-F1
#
_cell.length_a   1.000
_cell.length_b   1.000
_cell.length_c   1.000
_cell.angle_alpha   90.00
_cell.angle_beta   90.00
_cell.angle_gamma   90.00
#
_symmetry.space_group_name_H-M   'P 1'
#
loop_
_entity.id
_entity.type
_entity.pdbx_description
1 polymer ?
#
loop_
_entity_poly.entity_id
_entity_poly.type
_entity_poly.pdbx_seq_one_letter_code
_entity_poly.pdbx_strand_id
1 'polypeptide(L)'
;MNTPDLITIIGNLSHSLYPVQHLITGGAYLLGILFFITAISKFRKIADHRSGSSSQEKMFSPMMYLLMGAALLYLPTALDIMANTTFGVGNVLTYTSYNSSNIFSSMGLVVQTAGVLWFVRGCVLVAHASQPGTQHGPKGLVFIIAGVLAMNFDNSIAMLNYVMNSLTSWTIAIKTSQGY
;
A
#
# COMPACT_ATOMS: atom_id res chain seq x y z
N MET A 1 -27.56 29.34 -13.34
CA MET A 1 -27.64 28.27 -12.32
C MET A 1 -27.03 27.03 -12.96
N ASN A 2 -25.70 26.93 -12.96
CA ASN A 2 -24.89 26.29 -11.91
C ASN A 2 -25.15 24.78 -11.85
N THR A 3 -24.86 24.06 -12.94
CA THR A 3 -24.25 22.75 -12.73
C THR A 3 -22.95 23.03 -11.99
N PRO A 4 -22.77 22.55 -10.74
CA PRO A 4 -21.47 22.65 -10.10
C PRO A 4 -20.51 21.91 -11.01
N ASP A 5 -19.65 22.69 -11.68
CA ASP A 5 -18.71 22.20 -12.67
C ASP A 5 -17.95 21.05 -12.01
N LEU A 6 -17.98 19.87 -12.63
CA LEU A 6 -17.41 18.65 -12.03
C LEU A 6 -15.95 18.89 -11.63
N ILE A 7 -15.29 19.77 -12.40
CA ILE A 7 -13.95 20.31 -12.17
C ILE A 7 -13.86 21.06 -10.83
N THR A 8 -14.84 21.90 -10.48
CA THR A 8 -14.90 22.64 -9.21
C THR A 8 -15.21 21.71 -8.02
N ILE A 9 -16.09 20.72 -8.18
CA ILE A 9 -16.35 19.72 -7.12
C ILE A 9 -15.09 18.89 -6.85
N ILE A 10 -14.45 18.39 -7.91
CA ILE A 10 -13.23 17.60 -7.84
C ILE A 10 -12.06 18.45 -7.33
N GLY A 11 -11.98 19.73 -7.70
CA GLY A 11 -11.00 20.69 -7.20
C GLY A 11 -11.09 20.89 -5.69
N ASN A 12 -12.30 21.14 -5.17
CA ASN A 12 -12.55 21.28 -3.74
C ASN A 12 -12.34 19.97 -2.96
N LEU A 13 -12.68 18.83 -3.56
CA LEU A 13 -12.41 17.51 -2.99
C LEU A 13 -10.90 17.26 -2.87
N SER A 14 -10.13 17.60 -3.91
CA SER A 14 -8.66 17.44 -3.93
C SER A 14 -7.98 18.32 -2.87
N HIS A 15 -8.44 19.56 -2.70
CA HIS A 15 -7.97 20.43 -1.60
C HIS A 15 -8.27 19.85 -0.21
N SER A 16 -9.36 19.10 -0.07
CA SER A 16 -9.73 18.41 1.17
C SER A 16 -8.89 17.15 1.44
N LEU A 17 -8.14 16.64 0.46
CA LEU A 17 -7.28 15.47 0.65
C LEU A 17 -5.94 15.80 1.31
N TYR A 18 -5.47 17.05 1.24
CA TYR A 18 -4.21 17.48 1.85
C TYR A 18 -4.17 17.27 3.39
N PRO A 19 -5.24 17.66 4.14
CA PRO A 19 -5.35 17.34 5.56
C PRO A 19 -5.52 15.84 5.83
N VAL A 20 -6.26 15.13 4.98
CA VAL A 20 -6.48 13.67 5.11
C VAL A 20 -5.16 12.92 5.01
N GLN A 21 -4.28 13.36 4.13
CA GLN A 21 -2.96 12.76 3.96
C GLN A 21 -2.07 12.92 5.20
N HIS A 22 -2.07 14.11 5.82
CA HIS A 22 -1.37 14.35 7.09
C HIS A 22 -1.96 13.51 8.23
N LEU A 23 -3.27 13.28 8.21
CA LEU A 23 -3.94 12.41 9.19
C LEU A 23 -3.56 10.94 8.98
N ILE A 24 -3.44 10.48 7.73
CA ILE A 24 -3.02 9.11 7.41
C ILE A 24 -1.56 8.89 7.82
N THR A 25 -0.65 9.82 7.51
CA THR A 25 0.77 9.70 7.91
C THR A 25 0.94 9.79 9.43
N GLY A 26 0.21 10.69 10.10
CA GLY A 26 0.19 10.77 11.56
C GLY A 26 -0.38 9.51 12.21
N GLY A 27 -1.46 8.96 11.66
CA GLY A 27 -2.06 7.69 12.09
C GLY A 27 -1.12 6.51 11.90
N ALA A 28 -0.38 6.45 10.79
CA ALA A 28 0.62 5.42 10.54
C ALA A 28 1.75 5.46 11.59
N TYR A 29 2.20 6.65 11.98
CA TYR A 29 3.21 6.82 13.02
C TYR A 29 2.73 6.28 14.39
N LEU A 30 1.49 6.63 14.77
CA LEU A 30 0.88 6.12 16.00
C LEU A 30 0.71 4.59 15.98
N LEU A 31 0.25 4.03 14.86
CA LEU A 31 0.13 2.58 14.68
C LEU A 31 1.49 1.88 14.71
N GLY A 32 2.52 2.49 14.10
CA GLY A 32 3.89 2.00 14.14
C GLY A 32 4.40 1.86 15.58
N ILE A 33 4.23 2.90 16.40
CA ILE A 33 4.60 2.88 17.83
C ILE A 33 3.84 1.79 18.59
N LEU A 34 2.52 1.68 18.38
CA LEU A 34 1.70 0.62 19.01
C LEU A 34 2.20 -0.78 18.65
N PHE A 35 2.61 -0.98 17.40
CA PHE A 35 3.16 -2.25 16.93
C PHE A 35 4.51 -2.56 17.55
N PHE A 36 5.39 -1.56 17.73
CA PHE A 36 6.64 -1.73 18.48
C PHE A 36 6.40 -2.12 19.94
N ILE A 37 5.48 -1.45 20.64
CA ILE A 37 5.11 -1.79 22.03
C ILE A 37 4.58 -3.22 22.11
N THR A 38 3.72 -3.60 21.15
CA THR A 38 3.16 -4.96 21.06
C THR A 38 4.22 -6.01 20.77
N ALA A 39 5.17 -5.71 19.86
CA ALA A 39 6.29 -6.58 19.53
C ALA A 39 7.18 -6.82 20.76
N ILE A 40 7.59 -5.76 21.48
CA ILE A 40 8.40 -5.86 22.70
C ILE A 40 7.68 -6.69 23.76
N SER A 41 6.37 -6.45 23.96
CA SER A 41 5.56 -7.21 24.93
C SER A 41 5.53 -8.70 24.59
N LYS A 42 5.40 -9.05 23.30
CA LYS A 42 5.42 -10.43 22.83
C LYS A 42 6.81 -11.07 22.91
N PHE A 43 7.87 -10.33 22.59
CA PHE A 43 9.25 -10.79 22.77
C PHE A 43 9.56 -11.08 24.24
N ARG A 44 9.12 -10.21 25.15
CA ARG A 44 9.27 -10.41 26.59
C ARG A 44 8.53 -11.68 27.05
N LYS A 45 7.29 -11.90 26.59
CA LYS A 45 6.58 -13.16 26.87
C LYS A 45 7.39 -14.37 26.41
N ILE A 46 7.91 -14.39 25.18
CA ILE A 46 8.73 -15.52 24.70
C ILE A 46 9.98 -15.74 25.56
N ALA A 47 10.63 -14.65 26.01
CA ALA A 47 11.79 -14.74 26.91
C ALA A 47 11.41 -15.34 28.28
N ASP A 48 10.30 -14.90 28.87
CA ASP A 48 9.78 -15.40 30.15
C ASP A 48 9.30 -16.87 30.05
N HIS A 49 8.87 -17.34 28.86
CA HIS A 49 8.40 -18.71 28.67
C HIS A 49 9.51 -19.77 28.67
N ARG A 50 10.80 -19.38 28.63
CA ARG A 50 11.90 -20.33 28.87
C ARG A 50 11.91 -20.90 30.30
N SER A 51 11.10 -20.38 31.24
CA SER A 51 11.00 -20.88 32.61
C SER A 51 9.69 -21.62 32.97
N GLY A 52 8.89 -22.08 32.00
CA GLY A 52 7.93 -23.18 32.26
C GLY A 52 6.45 -22.96 31.94
N SER A 53 6.08 -22.62 30.69
CA SER A 53 4.67 -22.65 30.26
C SER A 53 4.52 -23.28 28.86
N SER A 54 3.51 -24.14 28.70
CA SER A 54 3.27 -25.04 27.57
C SER A 54 2.61 -24.40 26.35
N SER A 55 2.41 -23.07 26.33
CA SER A 55 1.90 -22.36 25.15
C SER A 55 3.05 -21.73 24.37
N GLN A 56 3.46 -22.38 23.28
CA GLN A 56 4.57 -21.97 22.44
C GLN A 56 4.14 -20.77 21.55
N GLU A 57 4.20 -19.54 22.06
CA GLU A 57 4.08 -18.35 21.21
C GLU A 57 5.22 -18.39 20.16
N LYS A 58 4.84 -18.46 18.87
CA LYS A 58 5.81 -18.53 17.77
C LYS A 58 6.55 -17.19 17.66
N MET A 59 7.88 -17.24 17.61
CA MET A 59 8.77 -16.09 17.40
C MET A 59 8.44 -15.27 16.13
N PHE A 60 7.76 -15.90 15.17
CA PHE A 60 7.23 -15.24 13.98
C PHE A 60 6.28 -14.06 14.29
N SER A 61 5.44 -14.17 15.33
CA SER A 61 4.47 -13.12 15.66
C SER A 61 5.12 -11.79 16.07
N PRO A 62 5.97 -11.73 17.11
CA PRO A 62 6.63 -10.48 17.48
C PRO A 62 7.53 -9.92 16.38
N MET A 63 8.18 -10.77 15.59
CA MET A 63 9.02 -10.34 14.47
C MET A 63 8.20 -9.63 13.38
N MET A 64 6.99 -10.13 13.09
CA MET A 64 6.13 -9.52 12.09
C MET A 64 5.52 -8.19 12.54
N TYR A 65 5.17 -8.07 13.84
CA TYR A 65 4.77 -6.78 14.42
C TYR A 65 5.92 -5.76 14.38
N LEU A 66 7.16 -6.20 14.61
CA LEU A 66 8.32 -5.32 14.52
C LEU A 66 8.57 -4.86 13.07
N LEU A 67 8.50 -5.77 12.11
CA LEU A 67 8.72 -5.45 10.69
C LEU A 67 7.63 -4.51 10.16
N MET A 68 6.36 -4.82 10.40
CA MET A 68 5.25 -3.96 9.98
C MET A 68 5.19 -2.65 10.76
N GLY A 69 5.60 -2.66 12.04
CA GLY A 69 5.75 -1.45 12.85
C GLY A 69 6.84 -0.52 12.29
N ALA A 70 7.98 -1.07 11.89
CA ALA A 70 9.05 -0.30 11.23
C ALA A 70 8.59 0.27 9.88
N ALA A 71 7.88 -0.54 9.07
CA ALA A 71 7.33 -0.09 7.79
C ALA A 71 6.33 1.06 7.95
N LEU A 72 5.50 1.06 9.01
CA LEU A 72 4.54 2.13 9.29
C LEU A 72 5.20 3.38 9.89
N LEU A 73 6.21 3.21 10.75
CA LEU A 73 6.94 4.33 11.34
C LEU A 73 7.74 5.09 10.29
N TYR A 74 8.34 4.35 9.36
CA TYR A 74 9.09 4.87 8.23
C TYR A 74 8.30 4.78 6.91
N LEU A 75 6.99 5.07 6.98
CA LEU A 75 6.06 4.95 5.86
C LEU A 75 6.57 5.54 4.54
N PRO A 76 7.03 6.81 4.46
CA PRO A 76 7.50 7.35 3.18
C PRO A 76 8.63 6.51 2.57
N THR A 77 9.63 6.14 3.37
CA THR A 77 10.74 5.30 2.88
C THR A 77 10.32 3.86 2.56
N ALA A 78 9.38 3.29 3.32
CA ALA A 78 8.85 1.96 3.03
C ALA A 78 8.15 1.94 1.67
N LEU A 79 7.38 2.99 1.37
CA LEU A 79 6.71 3.17 0.09
C LEU A 79 7.71 3.37 -1.05
N ASP A 80 8.73 4.19 -0.86
CA ASP A 80 9.78 4.38 -1.87
C ASP A 80 10.54 3.08 -2.17
N ILE A 81 10.89 2.29 -1.14
CA ILE A 81 11.56 0.99 -1.32
C ILE A 81 10.66 0.03 -2.09
N MET A 82 9.37 -0.07 -1.73
CA MET A 82 8.45 -0.97 -2.41
C MET A 82 8.17 -0.53 -3.84
N ALA A 83 8.04 0.77 -4.10
CA ALA A 83 7.87 1.29 -5.44
C ALA A 83 9.09 1.05 -6.33
N ASN A 84 10.30 1.31 -5.81
CA ASN A 84 11.55 0.96 -6.49
C ASN A 84 11.64 -0.55 -6.78
N THR A 85 11.18 -1.38 -5.85
CA THR A 85 11.21 -2.84 -6.02
C THR A 85 10.22 -3.30 -7.10
N THR A 86 9.02 -2.71 -7.17
CA THR A 86 7.97 -3.11 -8.11
C THR A 86 8.17 -2.53 -9.50
N PHE A 87 8.62 -1.28 -9.62
CA PHE A 87 8.66 -0.57 -10.89
C PHE A 87 10.06 -0.11 -11.32
N GLY A 88 11.08 -0.22 -10.46
CA GLY A 88 12.44 0.22 -10.77
C GLY A 88 12.62 1.75 -10.84
N VAL A 89 11.59 2.52 -10.44
CA VAL A 89 11.60 3.97 -10.43
C VAL A 89 11.62 4.50 -9.01
N GLY A 90 12.60 5.36 -8.73
CA GLY A 90 12.76 6.03 -7.45
C GLY A 90 12.02 7.35 -7.45
N ASN A 91 11.27 7.60 -6.37
CA ASN A 91 10.52 8.82 -6.07
C ASN A 91 9.10 8.86 -6.65
N VAL A 92 8.20 8.12 -6.02
CA VAL A 92 6.76 8.05 -6.36
C VAL A 92 5.94 8.97 -5.45
N LEU A 93 6.54 9.43 -4.36
CA LEU A 93 6.02 10.51 -3.54
C LEU A 93 6.23 11.90 -4.15
N THR A 94 6.80 12.03 -5.36
CA THR A 94 6.67 13.29 -6.11
C THR A 94 5.25 13.35 -6.66
N TYR A 95 4.32 13.74 -5.77
CA TYR A 95 2.95 14.07 -6.10
C TYR A 95 2.96 14.88 -7.39
N THR A 96 2.40 14.30 -8.45
CA THR A 96 2.38 14.93 -9.76
C THR A 96 1.80 16.33 -9.58
N SER A 97 2.42 17.33 -10.20
CA SER A 97 2.07 18.73 -9.99
C SER A 97 0.56 18.92 -10.18
N TYR A 98 -0.15 19.17 -9.08
CA TYR A 98 -1.61 19.26 -9.05
C TYR A 98 -2.07 20.35 -10.00
N ASN A 99 -2.79 19.95 -11.05
CA ASN A 99 -3.42 20.89 -11.96
C ASN A 99 -4.93 20.73 -11.90
N SER A 100 -5.59 21.62 -11.16
CA SER A 100 -7.04 21.62 -10.94
C SER A 100 -7.86 21.72 -12.23
N SER A 101 -7.26 22.07 -13.37
CA SER A 101 -7.94 22.14 -14.67
C SER A 101 -8.02 20.78 -15.39
N ASN A 102 -7.29 19.76 -14.92
CA ASN A 102 -7.24 18.45 -15.56
C ASN A 102 -7.79 17.35 -14.63
N ILE A 103 -8.94 16.78 -15.02
CA ILE A 103 -9.65 15.72 -14.27
C ILE A 103 -8.73 14.53 -13.97
N PHE A 104 -7.79 14.21 -14.86
CA PHE A 104 -6.85 13.10 -14.68
C PHE A 104 -5.89 13.31 -13.50
N SER A 105 -5.39 14.54 -13.30
CA SER A 105 -4.50 14.87 -12.16
C SER A 105 -5.25 14.74 -10.83
N SER A 106 -6.49 15.21 -10.78
CA SER A 106 -7.32 15.12 -9.59
C SER A 106 -7.76 13.68 -9.26
N MET A 107 -8.08 12.87 -10.27
CA MET A 107 -8.33 11.44 -10.07
C MET A 107 -7.07 10.71 -9.56
N GLY A 108 -5.90 11.07 -10.09
CA GLY A 108 -4.61 10.54 -9.63
C GLY A 108 -4.39 10.75 -8.12
N LEU A 109 -4.65 11.96 -7.61
CA LEU A 109 -4.52 12.25 -6.17
C LEU A 109 -5.49 11.44 -5.30
N VAL A 110 -6.73 11.25 -5.75
CA VAL A 110 -7.72 10.42 -5.04
C VAL A 110 -7.24 8.97 -4.97
N VAL A 111 -6.81 8.41 -6.09
CA VAL A 111 -6.32 7.02 -6.18
C VAL A 111 -5.05 6.83 -5.34
N GLN A 112 -4.11 7.79 -5.39
CA GLN A 112 -2.89 7.75 -4.61
C GLN A 112 -3.18 7.79 -3.10
N THR A 113 -4.10 8.65 -2.65
CA THR A 113 -4.51 8.73 -1.24
C THR A 113 -5.16 7.43 -0.77
N ALA A 114 -6.03 6.84 -1.59
CA ALA A 114 -6.61 5.53 -1.32
C ALA A 114 -5.54 4.42 -1.26
N GLY A 115 -4.52 4.50 -2.10
CA GLY A 115 -3.34 3.62 -2.07
C GLY A 115 -2.61 3.65 -0.73
N VAL A 116 -2.43 4.83 -0.14
CA VAL A 116 -1.79 4.97 1.19
C VAL A 116 -2.63 4.33 2.27
N LEU A 117 -3.95 4.55 2.23
CA LEU A 117 -4.87 3.92 3.16
C LEU A 117 -4.85 2.39 3.07
N TRP A 118 -4.86 1.85 1.85
CA TRP A 118 -4.80 0.40 1.62
C TRP A 118 -3.46 -0.21 2.04
N PHE A 119 -2.35 0.50 1.82
CA PHE A 119 -1.04 0.08 2.29
C PHE A 119 -0.99 -0.03 3.82
N VAL A 120 -1.40 1.04 4.53
CA VAL A 120 -1.45 1.07 5.99
C VAL A 120 -2.32 -0.06 6.53
N ARG A 121 -3.51 -0.24 5.94
CA ARG A 121 -4.43 -1.33 6.29
C ARG A 121 -3.81 -2.71 6.04
N GLY A 122 -3.10 -2.88 4.93
CA GLY A 122 -2.38 -4.09 4.59
C GLY A 122 -1.33 -4.46 5.65
N CYS A 123 -0.49 -3.51 6.05
CA CYS A 123 0.49 -3.69 7.13
C CYS A 123 -0.17 -4.12 8.44
N VAL A 124 -1.31 -3.51 8.81
CA VAL A 124 -2.05 -3.87 10.01
C VAL A 124 -2.61 -5.29 9.95
N LEU A 125 -3.20 -5.68 8.81
CA LEU A 125 -3.75 -7.01 8.62
C LEU A 125 -2.68 -8.11 8.64
N VAL A 126 -1.53 -7.85 8.02
CA VAL A 126 -0.40 -8.81 8.03
C VAL A 126 0.18 -8.97 9.43
N ALA A 127 0.33 -7.87 10.18
CA ALA A 127 0.79 -7.94 11.57
C ALA A 127 -0.17 -8.77 12.44
N HIS A 128 -1.49 -8.56 12.29
CA HIS A 128 -2.50 -9.33 13.03
C HIS A 128 -2.58 -10.79 12.60
N ALA A 129 -2.40 -11.09 11.32
CA ALA A 129 -2.36 -12.46 10.81
C ALA A 129 -1.23 -13.32 11.39
N SER A 130 -0.23 -12.68 12.01
CA SER A 130 0.86 -13.38 12.70
C SER A 130 0.42 -14.03 14.02
N GLN A 131 -0.77 -13.70 14.53
CA GLN A 131 -1.34 -14.27 15.74
C GLN A 131 -1.98 -15.65 15.47
N PRO A 132 -1.77 -16.66 16.35
CA PRO A 132 -2.36 -17.98 16.18
C PRO A 132 -3.90 -17.89 16.15
N GLY A 133 -4.52 -18.55 15.17
CA GLY A 133 -5.98 -18.58 15.00
C GLY A 133 -6.56 -17.55 14.01
N THR A 134 -5.72 -16.74 13.34
CA THR A 134 -6.18 -15.74 12.36
C THR A 134 -5.74 -16.10 10.94
N GLN A 135 -6.69 -16.16 9.98
CA GLN A 135 -6.43 -16.58 8.59
C GLN A 135 -6.33 -15.39 7.61
N HIS A 136 -6.09 -14.18 8.10
CA HIS A 136 -6.15 -12.96 7.29
C HIS A 136 -4.82 -12.55 6.63
N GLY A 137 -3.78 -13.40 6.69
CA GLY A 137 -2.45 -13.11 6.14
C GLY A 137 -2.44 -12.82 4.64
N PRO A 138 -3.01 -13.70 3.79
CA PRO A 138 -3.05 -13.46 2.34
C PRO A 138 -3.81 -12.18 1.97
N LYS A 139 -4.89 -11.86 2.71
CA LYS A 139 -5.66 -10.63 2.49
C LYS A 139 -4.81 -9.39 2.73
N GLY A 140 -4.04 -9.37 3.83
CA GLY A 140 -3.15 -8.26 4.14
C GLY A 140 -2.10 -8.01 3.05
N LEU A 141 -1.49 -9.08 2.53
CA LEU A 141 -0.51 -8.97 1.44
C LEU A 141 -1.11 -8.37 0.16
N VAL A 142 -2.33 -8.77 -0.20
CA VAL A 142 -3.03 -8.20 -1.36
C VAL A 142 -3.27 -6.70 -1.17
N PHE A 143 -3.65 -6.26 0.03
CA PHE A 143 -3.82 -4.83 0.32
C PHE A 143 -2.51 -4.04 0.24
N ILE A 144 -1.39 -4.64 0.67
CA ILE A 144 -0.06 -4.02 0.51
C ILE A 144 0.27 -3.85 -0.98
N ILE A 145 0.13 -4.92 -1.77
CA ILE A 145 0.45 -4.89 -3.21
C ILE A 145 -0.48 -3.91 -3.94
N ALA A 146 -1.79 -3.97 -3.69
CA ALA A 146 -2.77 -3.06 -4.27
C ALA A 146 -2.48 -1.60 -3.87
N GLY A 147 -2.06 -1.35 -2.63
CA GLY A 147 -1.65 -0.03 -2.17
C GLY A 147 -0.45 0.52 -2.94
N VAL A 148 0.60 -0.29 -3.13
CA VAL A 148 1.81 0.11 -3.88
C VAL A 148 1.47 0.40 -5.35
N LEU A 149 0.64 -0.44 -5.99
CA LEU A 149 0.18 -0.22 -7.36
C LEU A 149 -0.67 1.06 -7.48
N ALA A 150 -1.62 1.28 -6.56
CA ALA A 150 -2.47 2.46 -6.57
C ALA A 150 -1.70 3.76 -6.34
N MET A 151 -0.65 3.76 -5.50
CA MET A 151 0.24 4.91 -5.37
C MET A 151 1.02 5.21 -6.64
N ASN A 152 1.37 4.15 -7.36
CA ASN A 152 2.09 4.16 -8.62
C ASN A 152 1.13 4.11 -9.80
N PHE A 153 0.06 4.92 -9.77
CA PHE A 153 -1.02 4.80 -10.75
C PHE A 153 -0.53 4.94 -12.19
N ASP A 154 0.34 5.90 -12.47
CA ASP A 154 0.91 6.13 -13.80
C ASP A 154 1.76 4.95 -14.28
N ASN A 155 2.64 4.43 -13.43
CA ASN A 155 3.46 3.25 -13.73
C ASN A 155 2.61 1.99 -13.90
N SER A 156 1.51 1.89 -13.15
CA SER A 156 0.55 0.78 -13.28
C SER A 156 -0.19 0.84 -14.61
N ILE A 157 -0.55 2.03 -15.11
CA ILE A 157 -1.11 2.21 -16.45
C ILE A 157 -0.07 1.81 -17.51
N ALA A 158 1.18 2.25 -17.37
CA ALA A 158 2.25 1.90 -18.30
C ALA A 158 2.48 0.37 -18.34
N MET A 159 2.47 -0.28 -17.19
CA MET A 159 2.54 -1.75 -17.08
C MET A 159 1.36 -2.42 -17.79
N LEU A 160 0.13 -1.93 -17.57
CA LEU A 160 -1.05 -2.49 -18.25
C LEU A 160 -0.98 -2.33 -19.76
N ASN A 161 -0.53 -1.17 -20.26
CA ASN A 161 -0.32 -0.94 -21.68
C ASN A 161 0.73 -1.91 -22.26
N TYR A 162 1.83 -2.15 -21.54
CA TYR A 162 2.84 -3.13 -21.94
C TYR A 162 2.27 -4.55 -22.02
N VAL A 163 1.48 -4.97 -21.02
CA VAL A 163 0.82 -6.28 -21.02
C VAL A 163 -0.17 -6.40 -22.18
N MET A 164 -0.99 -5.39 -22.42
CA MET A 164 -1.97 -5.40 -23.51
C MET A 164 -1.27 -5.50 -24.87
N ASN A 165 -0.23 -4.71 -25.10
CA ASN A 165 0.56 -4.80 -26.34
C ASN A 165 1.21 -6.18 -26.50
N SER A 166 1.71 -6.77 -25.42
CA SER A 166 2.28 -8.13 -25.44
C SER A 166 1.23 -9.17 -25.82
N LEU A 167 0.04 -9.11 -25.22
CA LEU A 167 -1.09 -9.99 -25.53
C LEU A 167 -1.56 -9.83 -26.98
N THR A 168 -1.64 -8.60 -27.48
CA THR A 168 -1.95 -8.34 -28.90
C THR A 168 -0.89 -8.93 -29.81
N SER A 169 0.40 -8.74 -29.49
CA SER A 169 1.49 -9.30 -30.29
C SER A 169 1.47 -10.83 -30.33
N TRP A 170 1.21 -11.48 -29.19
CA TRP A 170 1.06 -12.94 -29.12
C TRP A 170 -0.17 -13.43 -29.86
N THR A 171 -1.28 -12.69 -29.77
CA THR A 171 -2.51 -13.03 -30.51
C THR A 171 -2.28 -12.95 -32.02
N ILE A 172 -1.58 -11.92 -32.50
CA ILE A 172 -1.20 -11.79 -33.91
C ILE A 172 -0.24 -12.92 -34.31
N ALA A 173 0.79 -13.20 -33.52
CA ALA A 173 1.74 -14.28 -33.81
C ALA A 173 1.08 -15.66 -33.90
N ILE A 174 0.11 -15.95 -33.01
CA ILE A 174 -0.67 -17.19 -33.05
C ILE A 174 -1.56 -17.23 -34.31
N LYS A 175 -2.22 -16.12 -34.68
CA LYS A 175 -3.02 -16.06 -35.91
C LYS A 175 -2.17 -16.29 -37.17
N THR A 176 -1.03 -15.61 -37.27
CA THR A 176 -0.11 -15.77 -38.41
C THR A 176 0.46 -17.20 -38.46
N SER A 177 0.72 -17.84 -37.31
CA SER A 177 1.15 -19.24 -37.24
C SER A 177 0.06 -20.25 -37.65
N GLN A 178 -1.22 -19.88 -37.60
CA GLN A 178 -2.34 -20.74 -38.01
C GLN A 178 -2.72 -20.56 -39.49
N GLY A 179 -1.97 -19.75 -40.25
CA GLY A 179 -2.16 -19.59 -41.70
C GLY A 179 -3.29 -18.65 -42.11
N TYR A 180 -3.74 -17.77 -41.20
CA TYR A 180 -4.65 -16.65 -41.49
C TYR A 180 -3.92 -15.31 -41.43
#